data_AF-A0A915MK55-F1
#
_entry.id   AF-A0A915MK55-F1
#
_cell.length_a   1.000
_cell.length_b   1.000
_cell.length_c   1.000
_cell.angle_alpha   90.00
_cell.angle_beta   90.00
_cell.angle_gamma   90.00
#
_symmetry.space_group_name_H-M   'P 1'
#
loop_
_entity.id
_entity.type
_entity.pdbx_description
1 polymer ?
#
loop_
_entity_poly.entity_id
_entity_poly.type
_entity_poly.pdbx_seq_one_letter_code
_entity_poly.pdbx_strand_id
1 'polypeptide(L)'
;MLRNRRIRVYDSLHGSFSKECRQPSIVFAGHPSLRIGEIVHLLDLWGGNSKNAIMMIDPDYPLETYYSPYKTLAIRAYYFPIETRLDCNQVFNK
;
A
#
# COMPACT_ATOMS: atom_id res chain seq x y z
N MET A 1 -19.68 5.68 11.11
CA MET A 1 -19.65 4.34 11.74
C MET A 1 -19.90 3.29 10.66
N LEU A 2 -18.87 2.50 10.31
CA LEU A 2 -18.92 1.53 9.20
C LEU A 2 -19.87 0.38 9.54
N ARG A 3 -21.06 0.41 8.96
CA ARG A 3 -22.24 -0.34 9.45
C ARG A 3 -22.26 -1.81 9.02
N ASN A 4 -21.41 -2.24 8.09
CA ASN A 4 -21.42 -3.60 7.54
C ASN A 4 -20.00 -4.16 7.48
N ARG A 5 -19.71 -5.17 8.32
CA ARG A 5 -18.58 -6.13 8.45
C ARG A 5 -17.66 -6.42 7.22
N ARG A 6 -17.27 -5.41 6.43
CA ARG A 6 -16.47 -5.55 5.19
C ARG A 6 -14.98 -5.27 5.39
N ILE A 7 -14.59 -4.75 6.56
CA ILE A 7 -13.19 -4.62 6.95
C ILE A 7 -12.86 -5.80 7.85
N ARG A 8 -11.78 -6.51 7.51
CA ARG A 8 -11.22 -7.60 8.30
C ARG A 8 -9.80 -7.24 8.68
N VAL A 9 -9.45 -7.47 9.94
CA VAL A 9 -8.09 -7.33 10.45
C VAL A 9 -7.50 -8.72 10.55
N TYR A 10 -6.28 -8.88 10.07
CA TYR A 10 -5.52 -10.12 10.15
C TYR A 10 -4.18 -9.81 10.79
N ASP A 11 -3.73 -10.65 11.72
CA ASP A 11 -2.46 -10.44 12.41
C ASP A 11 -1.25 -10.86 11.56
N SER A 12 -1.47 -11.68 10.52
CA SER A 12 -0.43 -12.15 9.61
C SER A 12 -1.03 -12.54 8.25
N LEU A 13 -0.21 -12.50 7.19
CA LEU A 13 -0.55 -13.12 5.91
C LEU A 13 -0.69 -14.65 6.01
N HIS A 14 0.03 -15.27 6.96
CA HIS A 14 -0.05 -16.71 7.20
C HIS A 14 -1.32 -17.04 7.99
N GLY A 15 -2.11 -18.00 7.51
CA GLY A 15 -3.35 -18.44 8.17
C GLY A 15 -4.61 -17.88 7.53
N SER A 16 -5.47 -17.24 8.32
CA SER A 16 -6.83 -16.87 7.88
C SER A 16 -6.84 -15.93 6.69
N PHE A 17 -5.87 -15.01 6.56
CA PHE A 17 -5.76 -14.12 5.40
C PHE A 17 -5.68 -14.91 4.09
N SER A 18 -4.77 -15.90 4.01
CA SER A 18 -4.58 -16.72 2.80
C SER A 18 -5.82 -17.51 2.37
N LYS A 19 -6.73 -17.83 3.31
CA LYS A 19 -7.96 -18.60 3.05
C LYS A 19 -9.17 -17.71 2.77
N GLU A 20 -9.21 -16.53 3.38
CA GLU A 20 -10.40 -15.68 3.40
C GLU A 20 -10.27 -14.44 2.51
N CYS A 21 -9.06 -14.03 2.13
CA CYS A 21 -8.83 -12.91 1.23
C CYS A 21 -9.37 -13.25 -0.16
N ARG A 22 -10.48 -12.61 -0.53
CA ARG A 22 -11.10 -12.75 -1.85
C ARG A 22 -10.73 -11.56 -2.71
N GLN A 23 -10.52 -11.80 -4.01
CA GLN A 23 -10.33 -10.74 -5.00
C GLN A 23 -11.66 -10.46 -5.72
N PRO A 24 -11.99 -9.19 -6.05
CA PRO A 24 -11.18 -7.99 -5.80
C PRO A 24 -11.23 -7.53 -4.34
N SER A 25 -10.11 -7.05 -3.80
CA SER A 25 -10.01 -6.47 -2.46
C SER A 25 -8.98 -5.36 -2.40
N ILE A 26 -9.07 -4.56 -1.34
CA ILE A 26 -8.07 -3.55 -0.97
C ILE A 26 -7.41 -4.05 0.31
N VAL A 27 -6.08 -4.08 0.30
CA VAL A 27 -5.28 -4.45 1.46
C VAL A 27 -4.41 -3.26 1.84
N PHE A 28 -4.52 -2.85 3.10
CA PHE A 28 -3.60 -1.91 3.71
C PHE A 28 -2.39 -2.73 4.18
N ALA A 29 -1.30 -2.64 3.45
CA ALA A 29 -0.08 -3.37 3.73
C ALA A 29 0.92 -2.49 4.48
N GLY A 30 1.68 -3.10 5.38
CA GLY A 30 2.67 -2.42 6.20
C GLY A 30 3.93 -2.01 5.44
N HIS A 31 4.57 -0.97 6.00
CA HIS A 31 5.84 -0.32 5.68
C HIS A 31 6.01 0.30 4.27
N PRO A 32 6.07 1.64 4.16
CA PRO A 32 6.13 2.35 2.87
C PRO A 32 7.47 2.17 2.13
N SER A 33 8.53 1.67 2.76
CA SER A 33 9.81 1.41 2.08
C SER A 33 9.78 0.29 1.05
N LEU A 34 8.76 -0.58 1.09
CA LEU A 34 8.71 -1.81 0.27
C LEU A 34 9.96 -2.70 0.47
N ARG A 35 10.54 -2.74 1.68
CA ARG A 35 11.71 -3.59 1.99
C ARG A 35 11.49 -4.54 3.15
N ILE A 36 10.49 -4.25 3.98
CA ILE A 36 10.19 -5.02 5.19
C ILE A 36 8.69 -5.15 5.38
N GLY A 37 8.30 -6.10 6.21
CA GLY A 37 6.90 -6.39 6.51
C GLY A 37 6.19 -7.13 5.37
N GLU A 38 4.87 -7.23 5.51
CA GLU A 38 4.01 -8.07 4.67
C GLU A 38 3.95 -7.62 3.21
N ILE A 39 4.25 -6.35 2.91
CA ILE A 39 4.21 -5.83 1.54
C ILE A 39 5.19 -6.54 0.60
N VAL A 40 6.34 -7.00 1.11
CA VAL A 40 7.34 -7.73 0.31
C VAL A 40 6.74 -9.04 -0.20
N HIS A 41 6.06 -9.78 0.67
CA HIS A 41 5.38 -11.03 0.32
C HIS A 41 4.17 -10.79 -0.58
N LEU A 42 3.40 -9.71 -0.34
CA LEU A 42 2.28 -9.35 -1.22
C LEU A 42 2.75 -8.99 -2.63
N LEU A 43 3.87 -8.27 -2.78
CA LEU A 43 4.44 -7.97 -4.08
C LEU A 43 4.95 -9.22 -4.80
N ASP A 44 5.48 -10.21 -4.07
CA ASP A 44 5.84 -11.50 -4.66
C ASP A 44 4.59 -12.26 -5.18
N LEU A 45 3.52 -12.31 -4.38
CA LEU A 45 2.28 -13.00 -4.73
C LEU A 45 1.45 -12.29 -5.82
N TRP A 46 1.38 -10.96 -5.79
CA TRP A 46 0.44 -10.16 -6.59
C TRP A 46 1.11 -9.32 -7.67
N GLY A 47 2.43 -9.20 -7.63
CA GLY A 47 3.23 -8.36 -8.52
C GLY A 47 3.19 -8.77 -9.99
N GLY A 48 3.05 -10.06 -10.27
CA GLY A 48 3.01 -10.58 -11.64
C GLY A 48 1.73 -10.25 -12.42
N ASN A 49 0.70 -9.67 -11.78
CA ASN A 49 -0.60 -9.44 -12.41
C ASN A 49 -0.87 -7.94 -12.63
N SER A 50 -0.97 -7.52 -13.89
CA SER A 50 -1.23 -6.13 -14.29
C SER A 50 -2.63 -5.61 -13.95
N LYS A 51 -3.55 -6.49 -13.53
CA LYS A 51 -4.86 -6.07 -12.97
C LYS A 51 -4.72 -5.51 -11.56
N ASN A 52 -3.65 -5.85 -10.84
CA ASN A 52 -3.35 -5.33 -9.52
C ASN A 52 -2.70 -3.95 -9.59
N ALA A 53 -2.74 -3.22 -8.48
CA ALA A 53 -2.03 -1.96 -8.33
C ALA A 53 -1.53 -1.79 -6.90
N ILE A 54 -0.40 -1.10 -6.76
CA ILE A 54 0.11 -0.56 -5.49
C ILE A 54 0.00 0.96 -5.51
N MET A 55 -0.49 1.54 -4.41
CA MET A 55 -0.52 2.98 -4.19
C MET A 55 0.37 3.32 -3.00
N MET A 56 1.39 4.13 -3.26
CA MET A 56 2.23 4.71 -2.22
C MET A 56 1.66 6.07 -1.83
N ILE A 57 1.40 6.23 -0.53
CA ILE A 57 0.72 7.42 0.03
C ILE A 57 1.59 8.20 1.01
N ASP A 58 2.76 7.69 1.37
CA ASP A 58 3.65 8.35 2.32
C ASP A 58 4.58 9.32 1.58
N PRO A 59 4.54 10.63 1.89
CA PRO A 59 5.35 11.65 1.22
C PRO A 59 6.86 11.44 1.39
N ASP A 60 7.30 10.78 2.47
CA ASP A 60 8.72 10.55 2.74
C ASP A 60 9.28 9.35 1.94
N TYR A 61 8.42 8.64 1.19
CA TYR A 61 8.76 7.45 0.42
C TYR A 61 8.39 7.58 -1.07
N PRO A 62 9.14 8.39 -1.85
CA PRO A 62 8.90 8.56 -3.28
C PRO A 62 9.01 7.25 -4.08
N LEU A 63 8.03 7.03 -4.95
CA LEU A 63 7.88 5.81 -5.74
C LEU A 63 9.16 5.43 -6.51
N GLU A 64 9.81 6.40 -7.17
CA GLU A 64 10.98 6.13 -8.02
C GLU A 64 12.12 5.43 -7.28
N THR A 65 12.34 5.82 -6.02
CA THR A 65 13.42 5.29 -5.17
C THR A 65 13.03 3.93 -4.59
N TYR A 66 11.86 3.84 -3.97
CA TYR A 66 11.50 2.68 -3.18
C TYR A 66 10.94 1.54 -4.04
N TYR A 67 10.25 1.82 -5.15
CA TYR A 67 9.74 0.79 -6.07
C TYR A 67 10.80 0.24 -7.02
N SER A 68 12.03 0.78 -7.03
CA SER A 68 13.07 0.39 -7.99
C SER A 68 13.28 -1.13 -8.15
N PRO A 69 13.31 -1.96 -7.08
CA PRO A 69 13.48 -3.41 -7.22
C PRO A 69 12.31 -4.14 -7.89
N TYR A 70 11.15 -3.50 -7.95
CA TYR A 70 9.89 -4.07 -8.42
C TYR A 70 9.49 -3.55 -9.80
N LYS A 71 10.33 -2.73 -10.45
CA LYS A 71 10.06 -2.14 -11.77
C LYS A 71 9.82 -3.18 -12.88
N THR A 72 10.30 -4.41 -12.70
CA THR A 72 10.09 -5.52 -13.65
C THR A 72 8.74 -6.23 -13.48
N LEU A 73 8.03 -5.98 -12.37
CA LEU A 73 6.73 -6.57 -12.10
C LEU A 73 5.64 -5.91 -12.95
N ALA A 74 4.63 -6.69 -13.32
CA ALA A 74 3.52 -6.21 -14.14
C ALA A 74 2.51 -5.35 -13.36
N ILE A 75 2.54 -5.40 -12.03
CA ILE A 75 1.69 -4.60 -11.15
C ILE A 75 1.90 -3.11 -11.41
N ARG A 76 0.81 -2.36 -11.49
CA ARG A 76 0.86 -0.92 -11.69
C ARG A 76 1.21 -0.23 -10.37
N ALA A 77 2.10 0.75 -10.40
CA ALA A 77 2.48 1.49 -9.21
C ALA A 77 2.14 2.99 -9.37
N TYR A 78 1.53 3.55 -8.33
CA TYR A 78 1.10 4.94 -8.28
C TYR A 78 1.61 5.63 -7.01
N TYR A 79 1.80 6.94 -7.10
CA TYR A 79 2.23 7.79 -6.00
C TYR A 79 1.21 8.91 -5.79
N PHE A 80 0.52 8.88 -4.65
CA PHE A 80 -0.47 9.87 -4.25
C PHE A 80 -0.21 10.24 -2.79
N PRO A 81 0.81 11.06 -2.52
CA PRO A 81 1.22 11.36 -1.15
C PRO A 81 0.11 12.10 -0.40
N ILE A 82 -0.17 11.65 0.82
CA ILE A 82 -1.08 12.30 1.74
C ILE A 82 -0.23 13.12 2.71
N GLU A 83 -0.02 14.38 2.37
CA GLU A 83 0.69 15.33 3.22
C GLU A 83 -0.28 15.90 4.27
N THR A 84 0.08 15.72 5.54
CA THR A 84 -0.72 16.22 6.69
C THR A 84 0.01 17.31 7.46
N ARG A 85 1.28 17.58 7.11
CA ARG A 85 2.03 18.72 7.62
C ARG A 85 1.46 20.02 7.07
N LEU A 86 1.79 21.13 7.76
CA LEU A 86 1.36 22.45 7.36
C LEU A 86 2.00 22.86 6.03
N ASP A 87 1.20 23.40 5.13
CA ASP A 87 1.70 24.08 3.95
C ASP A 87 2.11 25.53 4.28
N CYS A 88 2.84 26.17 3.36
CA CYS A 88 3.28 27.55 3.52
C CYS A 88 2.12 28.52 3.77
N ASN A 89 0.97 28.33 3.12
CA ASN A 89 -0.18 29.22 3.29
C ASN A 89 -0.74 29.11 4.71
N GLN A 90 -0.76 27.91 5.28
CA GLN A 90 -1.18 27.67 6.66
C GLN A 90 -0.17 28.19 7.70
N VAL A 91 1.11 28.25 7.34
CA VAL A 91 2.15 28.84 8.20
C VAL A 91 2.06 30.38 8.21
N PHE A 92 1.90 31.00 7.03
CA PHE A 92 1.95 32.46 6.88
C PHE A 92 0.61 33.16 7.13
N ASN A 93 -0.53 32.47 7.05
CA ASN A 93 -1.85 33.02 7.37
C ASN A 93 -2.32 32.70 8.80
N LYS A 94 -1.39 32.72 9.77
CA LYS A 94 -1.74 32.62 11.20
C LYS A 94 -2.21 33.94 11.77
#